data_AF-A0A920BU98-F1
#
_entry.id   AF-A0A920BU98-F1
#
_cell.length_a   1.000
_cell.length_b   1.000
_cell.length_c   1.000
_cell.angle_alpha   90.00
_cell.angle_beta   90.00
_cell.angle_gamma   90.00
#
_symmetry.space_group_name_H-M   'P 1'
#
loop_
_entity.id
_entity.type
_entity.pdbx_description
1 polymer ?
#
loop_
_entity_poly.entity_id
_entity_poly.type
_entity_poly.pdbx_seq_one_letter_code
_entity_poly.pdbx_strand_id
1 'polypeptide(L)'
;MGYLSQVRAGGKQYIYLTEYCGNQEFNTKKETHVFSFGNSRIALLKMKRWLSRFETEFPPELIERGYTKKDLKSWIKTLESGITKTGKKFNVEIKKRAVF
;
A
#
# COMPACT_ATOMS: atom_id res chain seq x y z
N MET A 1 -7.83 2.24 -10.89
CA MET A 1 -6.35 2.44 -10.77
C MET A 1 -6.07 2.94 -9.37
N GLY A 2 -5.59 2.06 -8.49
CA GLY A 2 -5.30 2.40 -7.10
C GLY A 2 -3.86 2.83 -6.85
N TYR A 3 -3.67 3.59 -5.76
CA TYR A 3 -2.37 4.02 -5.26
C TYR A 3 -2.27 3.76 -3.76
N LEU A 4 -1.03 3.71 -3.26
CA LEU A 4 -0.78 3.62 -1.83
C LEU A 4 -0.98 5.00 -1.19
N SER A 5 -1.83 5.05 -0.18
CA SER A 5 -1.98 6.19 0.71
C SER A 5 -1.35 5.88 2.06
N GLN A 6 -0.86 6.91 2.74
CA GLN A 6 -0.30 6.79 4.08
C GLN A 6 -0.99 7.75 5.03
N VAL A 7 -1.34 7.24 6.22
CA VAL A 7 -1.92 8.05 7.30
C VAL A 7 -1.04 7.90 8.53
N ARG A 8 -0.72 9.02 9.18
CA ARG A 8 0.00 9.03 10.45
C ARG A 8 -1.01 9.24 11.57
N ALA A 9 -1.06 8.31 12.52
CA ALA A 9 -1.91 8.39 13.69
C ALA A 9 -1.14 7.91 14.92
N GLY A 10 -1.09 8.73 15.97
CA GLY A 10 -0.45 8.38 17.25
C GLY A 10 1.02 7.94 17.12
N GLY A 11 1.81 8.61 16.27
CA GLY A 11 3.23 8.27 16.05
C GLY A 11 3.47 7.00 15.23
N LYS A 12 2.42 6.39 14.68
CA LYS A 12 2.51 5.23 13.78
C LYS A 12 2.06 5.61 12.38
N GLN A 13 2.72 5.05 11.37
CA GLN A 13 2.36 5.22 9.98
C GLN A 13 1.62 3.98 9.49
N TYR A 14 0.44 4.19 8.92
CA TYR A 14 -0.43 3.16 8.36
C TYR A 14 -0.52 3.33 6.85
N ILE A 15 -0.47 2.20 6.14
CA ILE A 15 -0.50 2.16 4.68
C ILE A 15 -1.83 1.58 4.23
N TYR A 16 -2.48 2.28 3.31
CA TYR A 16 -3.77 1.92 2.74
C TYR A 16 -3.65 1.82 1.22
N LEU A 17 -4.43 0.94 0.61
CA LEU A 17 -4.70 0.98 -0.82
C LEU A 17 -5.91 1.86 -1.03
N THR A 18 -5.76 2.89 -1.86
CA THR A 18 -6.84 3.82 -2.21
C THR A 18 -7.14 3.68 -3.68
N GLU A 19 -8.40 3.52 -4.03
CA GLU A 19 -8.86 3.45 -5.41
C GLU A 19 -9.77 4.61 -5.75
N TYR A 20 -9.65 5.08 -6.99
CA TYR A 20 -10.55 6.08 -7.52
C TYR A 20 -11.89 5.41 -7.87
N CYS A 21 -12.92 5.69 -7.08
CA CYS A 21 -14.29 5.26 -7.30
C CYS A 21 -14.99 6.44 -7.98
N GLY A 22 -14.92 6.50 -9.31
CA GLY A 22 -15.16 7.71 -10.10
C GLY A 22 -16.51 8.43 -9.92
N ASN A 23 -17.53 7.82 -9.31
CA ASN A 23 -18.82 8.46 -9.02
C ASN A 23 -19.47 7.86 -7.75
N GLN A 24 -19.59 8.65 -6.69
CA GLN A 24 -20.61 8.47 -5.66
C GLN A 24 -21.49 9.73 -5.69
N GLU A 25 -22.78 9.59 -5.99
CA GLU A 25 -23.75 10.70 -6.10
C GLU A 25 -23.87 11.56 -4.83
N PHE A 26 -23.45 11.05 -3.67
CA PHE A 26 -23.63 11.69 -2.38
C PHE A 26 -22.34 12.09 -1.65
N ASN A 27 -21.16 11.71 -2.16
CA ASN A 27 -19.91 11.94 -1.43
C ASN A 27 -18.87 12.61 -2.33
N THR A 28 -18.44 13.81 -1.97
CA THR A 28 -17.44 14.62 -2.72
C THR A 28 -16.09 13.92 -2.90
N LYS A 29 -15.81 12.86 -2.12
CA LYS A 29 -14.57 12.08 -2.22
C LYS A 29 -14.68 11.00 -3.28
N LYS A 30 -14.00 11.24 -4.41
CA LYS A 30 -13.86 10.31 -5.54
C LYS A 30 -12.87 9.16 -5.29
N GLU A 31 -12.36 9.05 -4.06
CA GLU A 31 -11.33 8.10 -3.65
C GLU A 31 -11.76 7.38 -2.37
N THR A 32 -11.66 6.05 -2.38
CA THR A 32 -12.01 5.20 -1.23
C THR A 32 -10.85 4.30 -0.85
N HIS A 33 -10.68 4.08 0.45
CA HIS A 33 -9.70 3.14 0.96
C HIS A 33 -10.26 1.72 0.81
N VAL A 34 -9.73 0.97 -0.16
CA VAL A 34 -10.19 -0.38 -0.46
C VAL A 34 -9.53 -1.43 0.42
N PHE A 35 -8.34 -1.15 0.95
CA PHE A 35 -7.60 -2.12 1.74
C PHE A 35 -6.67 -1.46 2.75
N SER A 36 -6.55 -2.04 3.94
CA SER A 36 -5.60 -1.61 4.97
C SER A 36 -4.47 -2.63 5.10
N PHE A 37 -3.25 -2.24 4.72
CA PHE A 37 -2.07 -3.08 4.92
C PHE A 37 -1.57 -3.04 6.37
N GLY A 38 -2.00 -2.02 7.13
CA GLY A 38 -1.59 -1.79 8.51
C GLY A 38 -0.33 -0.94 8.63
N ASN A 39 0.42 -1.11 9.72
CA ASN A 39 1.62 -0.32 10.00
C ASN A 39 2.67 -0.49 8.88
N SER A 40 3.38 0.58 8.50
CA SER A 40 4.39 0.57 7.44
C SER A 40 5.40 -0.59 7.50
N ARG A 41 5.88 -0.95 8.70
CA ARG A 41 6.79 -2.10 8.88
C ARG A 41 6.10 -3.44 8.58
N ILE A 42 4.90 -3.62 9.12
CA ILE A 42 4.13 -4.86 8.95
C ILE A 42 3.65 -4.98 7.50
N ALA A 43 3.23 -3.88 6.89
CA ALA A 43 2.82 -3.79 5.50
C ALA A 43 3.93 -4.26 4.56
N LEU A 44 5.16 -3.77 4.73
CA LEU A 44 6.29 -4.21 3.90
C LEU A 44 6.57 -5.71 4.06
N LEU A 45 6.59 -6.21 5.30
CA LEU A 45 6.84 -7.64 5.57
C LEU A 45 5.75 -8.51 4.93
N LYS A 46 4.48 -8.15 5.10
CA LYS A 46 3.33 -8.83 4.48
C LYS A 46 3.44 -8.82 2.96
N MET A 47 3.69 -7.66 2.36
CA MET A 47 3.83 -7.55 0.91
C MET A 47 4.98 -8.40 0.37
N LYS A 48 6.14 -8.43 1.04
CA LYS A 48 7.26 -9.33 0.68
C LYS A 48 6.88 -10.80 0.79
N ARG A 49 6.13 -11.17 1.83
CA ARG A 49 5.61 -12.53 2.01
C ARG A 49 4.62 -12.92 0.91
N TRP A 50 3.67 -12.04 0.57
CA TRP A 50 2.76 -12.21 -0.56
C TRP A 50 3.49 -12.29 -1.89
N LEU A 51 4.61 -11.59 -2.06
CA LEU A 51 5.38 -11.68 -3.30
C LEU A 51 5.95 -13.10 -3.51
N SER A 52 6.32 -13.77 -2.43
CA SER A 52 6.77 -15.17 -2.42
C SER A 52 5.61 -16.16 -2.58
N ARG A 53 4.48 -15.91 -1.93
CA ARG A 53 3.28 -16.76 -1.95
C ARG A 53 2.06 -16.00 -2.49
N PHE A 54 2.13 -15.59 -3.75
CA PHE A 54 1.12 -14.69 -4.33
C PHE A 54 -0.24 -15.38 -4.44
N GLU A 55 -0.29 -16.59 -4.97
CA GLU A 55 -1.56 -17.30 -5.20
C GLU A 55 -2.28 -17.73 -3.92
N THR A 56 -1.57 -17.83 -2.80
CA THR A 56 -2.13 -18.36 -1.54
C THR A 56 -2.29 -17.33 -0.44
N GLU A 57 -1.43 -16.30 -0.38
CA GLU A 57 -1.47 -15.31 0.70
C GLU A 57 -1.87 -13.91 0.24
N PHE A 58 -1.90 -13.64 -1.07
CA PHE A 58 -2.38 -12.35 -1.55
C PHE A 58 -3.90 -12.24 -1.34
N PRO A 59 -4.41 -11.09 -0.86
CA PRO A 59 -5.83 -10.96 -0.53
C PRO A 59 -6.70 -11.19 -1.79
N PRO A 60 -7.71 -12.06 -1.72
CA PRO A 60 -8.60 -12.34 -2.85
C PRO A 60 -9.32 -11.09 -3.33
N GLU A 61 -9.70 -10.19 -2.40
CA GLU A 61 -10.32 -8.90 -2.71
C GLU A 61 -9.46 -8.06 -3.67
N LEU A 62 -8.13 -8.11 -3.55
CA LEU A 62 -7.23 -7.39 -4.45
C LEU A 62 -7.11 -8.09 -5.82
N ILE A 63 -7.18 -9.42 -5.85
CA ILE A 63 -7.18 -10.19 -7.10
C ILE A 63 -8.46 -9.90 -7.89
N GLU A 64 -9.61 -9.91 -7.22
CA GLU A 64 -10.92 -9.60 -7.80
C GLU A 64 -10.98 -8.17 -8.36
N ARG A 65 -10.25 -7.24 -7.75
CA ARG A 65 -10.08 -5.86 -8.24
C ARG A 65 -9.13 -5.75 -9.43
N GLY A 66 -8.45 -6.83 -9.81
CA GLY A 66 -7.51 -6.88 -10.93
C GLY A 66 -6.07 -6.49 -10.57
N TYR A 67 -5.70 -6.47 -9.28
CA TYR A 67 -4.32 -6.21 -8.88
C TYR A 67 -3.43 -7.41 -9.15
N THR A 68 -2.29 -7.15 -9.79
CA THR A 68 -1.35 -8.19 -10.19
C THR A 68 -0.11 -8.22 -9.29
N LYS A 69 0.69 -9.27 -9.42
CA LYS A 69 2.02 -9.36 -8.81
C LYS A 69 2.92 -8.17 -9.19
N LYS A 70 2.69 -7.54 -10.35
CA LYS A 70 3.43 -6.35 -10.80
C LYS A 70 3.09 -5.12 -9.95
N ASP A 71 1.83 -4.95 -9.59
CA ASP A 71 1.37 -3.89 -8.69
C ASP A 71 1.96 -4.09 -7.29
N LEU A 72 1.93 -5.32 -6.79
CA LEU A 72 2.56 -5.68 -5.51
C LEU A 72 4.05 -5.36 -5.48
N LYS A 73 4.81 -5.72 -6.53
CA LYS A 73 6.23 -5.35 -6.66
C LYS A 73 6.42 -3.83 -6.64
N SER A 74 5.54 -3.08 -7.31
CA SER A 74 5.59 -1.63 -7.31
C SER A 74 5.36 -1.05 -5.91
N TRP A 75 4.41 -1.60 -5.16
CA TRP A 75 4.11 -1.19 -3.78
C TRP A 75 5.29 -1.43 -2.84
N ILE A 76 5.91 -2.61 -2.92
CA ILE A 76 7.11 -2.95 -2.16
C ILE A 76 8.23 -1.96 -2.47
N LYS A 77 8.48 -1.71 -3.77
CA LYS A 77 9.52 -0.76 -4.20
C LYS A 77 9.24 0.65 -3.69
N THR A 78 7.98 1.10 -3.69
CA THR A 78 7.59 2.40 -3.14
C THR A 78 7.80 2.48 -1.63
N LEU A 79 7.52 1.40 -0.89
CA LEU A 79 7.78 1.35 0.54
C LEU A 79 9.28 1.36 0.86
N GLU A 80 10.10 0.61 0.10
CA GLU A 80 11.55 0.54 0.31
C GLU A 80 12.28 1.82 -0.10
N SER A 81 11.90 2.38 -1.25
CA SER A 81 12.52 3.59 -1.78
C SER A 81 11.97 4.87 -1.16
N GLY A 82 10.78 4.82 -0.57
CA GLY A 82 10.04 6.01 -0.14
C GLY A 82 9.66 6.91 -1.32
N ILE A 83 9.50 6.36 -2.52
CA ILE A 83 9.15 7.10 -3.74
C ILE A 83 8.05 6.35 -4.48
N THR A 84 6.93 7.02 -4.71
CA THR A 84 5.81 6.46 -5.50
C THR A 84 6.17 6.33 -6.98
N LYS A 85 5.41 5.52 -7.73
CA LYS A 85 5.56 5.39 -9.19
C LYS A 85 5.53 6.73 -9.95
N THR A 86 4.84 7.73 -9.40
CA THR A 86 4.74 9.10 -9.95
C THR A 86 5.88 10.02 -9.49
N GLY A 87 6.88 9.51 -8.75
CA GLY A 87 8.00 10.31 -8.25
C GLY A 87 7.70 11.14 -6.99
N LYS A 88 6.46 11.06 -6.45
CA LYS A 88 6.13 11.74 -5.19
C LYS A 88 6.84 11.07 -4.02
N LYS A 89 7.40 11.88 -3.12
CA LYS A 89 8.00 11.42 -1.86
C LYS A 89 6.94 10.72 -1.02
N PHE A 90 7.17 9.45 -0.75
CA PHE A 90 6.42 8.60 0.14
C PHE A 90 7.25 8.46 1.42
N ASN A 91 7.10 9.39 2.36
CA ASN A 91 7.88 9.37 3.60
C ASN A 91 7.43 8.16 4.43
N VAL A 92 8.15 7.04 4.31
CA VAL A 92 7.95 5.85 5.13
C VAL A 92 8.94 5.86 6.27
N GLU A 93 8.41 5.93 7.50
CA GLU A 93 9.19 5.68 8.70
C GLU A 93 9.50 4.19 8.85
N ILE A 94 10.31 3.64 7.95
CA ILE A 94 11.01 2.40 8.21
C ILE A 94 12.26 2.82 8.97
N LYS A 95 12.22 2.81 10.31
CA LYS A 95 13.45 2.92 11.10
C LYS A 95 14.35 1.77 10.65
N LYS A 96 15.28 2.03 9.72
CA LYS A 96 16.44 1.18 9.47
C LYS A 96 17.10 1.10 10.83
N ARG A 97 17.04 -0.07 11.48
CA ARG A 97 17.91 -0.30 12.64
C ARG A 97 19.31 -0.07 12.10
N ALA A 98 19.94 1.03 12.51
CA ALA A 98 21.39 1.13 12.42
C ALA A 98 21.89 -0.03 13.26
N VAL A 99 22.43 -1.05 12.59
CA VAL A 99 23.25 -2.06 13.23
C VAL A 99 24.55 -1.32 13.50
N PHE A 100 24.70 -0.84 14.74
CA PHE A 100 25.98 -0.40 15.27
C PHE A 100 26.78 -1.62 15.70
#